data_AF-A0A935UEE2-F1
#
_entry.id   AF-A0A935UEE2-F1
#
_cell.length_a   1.000
_cell.length_b   1.000
_cell.length_c   1.000
_cell.angle_alpha   90.00
_cell.angle_beta   90.00
_cell.angle_gamma   90.00
#
_symmetry.space_group_name_H-M   'P 1'
#
loop_
_entity.id
_entity.type
_entity.pdbx_description
1 polymer ?
#
loop_
_entity_poly.entity_id
_entity_poly.type
_entity_poly.pdbx_seq_one_letter_code
_entity_poly.pdbx_strand_id
1 'polypeptide(L)'
;MVPQPQDAIDAYRHVRWFVGAGPRPTFDRYTYWEKFDYWAVFWGMFIIGGSGLMLWFPTVFSEVVPGWFFNIATVVHGEEALLAVGFIFTIHFFNGHLRPEKFPMDLVIFTGRIPEHELKEERTKEYDRLVKEGGLAAIEATPPSTPAKYFGWIVGGSAVVLGTLTIVFIVYSVIL
;
A
#
# COMPACT_ATOMS: atom_id res chain seq x y z
N MET A 1 6.54 -11.40 -1.04
CA MET A 1 5.22 -10.85 -0.68
C MET A 1 4.16 -11.91 -0.39
N VAL A 2 4.49 -13.19 -0.18
CA VAL A 2 3.47 -14.21 0.12
C VAL A 2 3.26 -14.29 1.64
N PRO A 3 2.02 -14.22 2.15
CA PRO A 3 1.73 -14.46 3.56
C PRO A 3 2.22 -15.85 4.01
N GLN A 4 2.76 -15.92 5.21
CA GLN A 4 3.29 -17.12 5.85
C GLN A 4 2.63 -17.32 7.22
N PRO A 5 2.63 -18.53 7.80
CA PRO A 5 2.12 -18.74 9.16
C PRO A 5 2.74 -17.80 10.20
N GLN A 6 4.00 -17.40 10.01
CA GLN A 6 4.68 -16.41 10.85
C GLN A 6 3.97 -15.04 10.88
N ASP A 7 3.31 -14.64 9.80
CA ASP A 7 2.60 -13.35 9.72
C ASP A 7 1.42 -13.28 10.71
N ALA A 8 0.75 -14.41 10.96
CA ALA A 8 -0.30 -14.48 11.98
C ALA A 8 0.28 -14.36 13.41
N ILE A 9 1.45 -14.96 13.65
CA ILE A 9 2.18 -14.82 14.92
C ILE A 9 2.63 -13.38 15.12
N ASP A 10 3.17 -12.74 14.08
CA ASP A 10 3.63 -11.36 14.11
C ASP A 10 2.45 -10.39 14.33
N ALA A 11 1.29 -10.62 13.70
CA ALA A 11 0.06 -9.87 13.96
C ALA A 11 -0.41 -10.02 15.41
N TYR A 12 -0.45 -11.25 15.94
CA TYR A 12 -0.82 -11.50 17.33
C TYR A 12 0.14 -10.79 18.32
N ARG A 13 1.45 -10.88 18.09
CA ARG A 13 2.46 -10.19 18.92
C ARG A 13 2.31 -8.68 18.85
N HIS A 14 1.98 -8.14 17.68
CA HIS A 14 1.76 -6.71 17.48
C HIS A 14 0.54 -6.22 18.28
N VAL A 15 -0.57 -6.96 18.24
CA VAL A 15 -1.76 -6.66 19.06
C VAL A 15 -1.44 -6.75 20.55
N ARG A 16 -0.71 -7.78 20.99
CA ARG A 16 -0.27 -7.93 22.39
C ARG A 16 0.58 -6.75 22.86
N TRP A 17 1.47 -6.25 22.02
CA TRP A 17 2.27 -5.07 22.32
C TRP A 17 1.41 -3.81 22.46
N PHE A 18 0.43 -3.59 21.58
CA PHE A 18 -0.46 -2.42 21.67
C PHE A 18 -1.24 -2.35 22.99
N VAL A 19 -1.60 -3.50 23.57
CA VAL A 19 -2.27 -3.57 24.87
C VAL A 19 -1.30 -3.70 26.06
N GLY A 20 0.00 -3.47 25.84
CA GLY A 20 1.04 -3.52 26.89
C GLY A 20 1.35 -4.93 27.42
N ALA A 21 0.86 -5.97 26.74
CA ALA A 21 0.93 -7.36 27.19
C ALA A 21 2.08 -8.16 26.53
N GLY A 22 3.07 -7.47 25.97
CA GLY A 22 4.26 -8.04 25.34
C GLY A 22 5.24 -6.97 24.86
N PRO A 23 6.48 -7.36 24.53
CA PRO A 23 7.46 -6.44 23.95
C PRO A 23 7.07 -6.02 22.53
N ARG A 24 7.64 -4.90 22.06
CA ARG A 24 7.48 -4.45 20.66
C ARG A 24 8.00 -5.55 19.71
N PRO A 25 7.19 -6.03 18.75
CA PRO A 25 7.66 -7.01 17.79
C PRO A 25 8.68 -6.38 16.83
N THR A 26 9.60 -7.20 16.33
CA THR A 26 10.45 -6.87 15.20
C THR A 26 9.97 -7.62 13.96
N PHE A 27 10.16 -7.01 12.79
CA PHE A 27 9.70 -7.56 11.52
C PHE A 27 10.87 -7.83 10.57
N ASP A 28 10.62 -8.67 9.56
CA ASP A 28 11.56 -8.92 8.46
C ASP A 28 11.36 -7.87 7.36
N ARG A 29 12.01 -8.07 6.20
CA ARG A 29 11.94 -7.22 5.02
C ARG A 29 10.53 -6.78 4.66
N TYR A 30 9.51 -7.61 4.87
CA TYR A 30 8.11 -7.25 4.66
C TYR A 30 7.29 -7.66 5.87
N THR A 31 6.56 -6.68 6.42
CA THR A 31 5.63 -6.85 7.53
C THR A 31 4.37 -7.59 7.07
N TYR A 32 3.59 -8.12 8.03
CA TYR A 32 2.35 -8.83 7.70
C TYR A 32 1.33 -7.92 7.00
N TRP A 33 1.26 -6.65 7.39
CA TRP A 33 0.32 -5.70 6.77
C TRP A 33 0.79 -5.28 5.39
N GLU A 34 2.08 -5.06 5.13
CA GLU A 34 2.53 -4.77 3.76
C GLU A 34 2.28 -5.93 2.80
N LYS A 35 2.39 -7.18 3.27
CA LYS A 35 1.98 -8.35 2.48
C LYS A 35 0.47 -8.37 2.25
N PHE A 36 -0.32 -8.07 3.27
CA PHE A 36 -1.77 -7.96 3.14
C PHE A 36 -2.15 -6.86 2.14
N ASP A 37 -1.64 -5.65 2.29
CA ASP A 37 -1.86 -4.50 1.41
C ASP A 37 -1.51 -4.84 -0.05
N TYR A 38 -0.38 -5.50 -0.26
CA TYR A 38 0.03 -5.95 -1.60
C TYR A 38 -1.02 -6.86 -2.23
N TRP A 39 -1.47 -7.90 -1.53
CA TRP A 39 -2.47 -8.84 -2.07
C TRP A 39 -3.87 -8.24 -2.17
N ALA A 40 -4.25 -7.36 -1.23
CA ALA A 40 -5.53 -6.66 -1.25
C ALA A 40 -5.71 -5.88 -2.54
N VAL A 41 -4.66 -5.19 -3.01
CA VAL A 41 -4.69 -4.47 -4.29
C VAL A 41 -4.91 -5.41 -5.47
N PHE A 42 -4.21 -6.55 -5.55
CA PHE A 42 -4.40 -7.47 -6.68
C PHE A 42 -5.81 -8.06 -6.71
N TRP A 43 -6.32 -8.48 -5.55
CA TRP A 43 -7.69 -8.96 -5.43
C TRP A 43 -8.69 -7.89 -5.87
N GLY A 44 -8.56 -6.67 -5.33
CA GLY A 44 -9.42 -5.55 -5.68
C GLY A 44 -9.36 -5.18 -7.16
N MET A 45 -8.17 -5.22 -7.78
CA MET A 45 -7.99 -4.98 -9.22
C MET A 45 -8.80 -5.95 -10.09
N PHE A 46 -8.85 -7.24 -9.73
CA PHE A 46 -9.67 -8.20 -10.48
C PHE A 46 -11.16 -7.93 -10.31
N ILE A 47 -11.60 -7.58 -9.11
CA ILE A 47 -13.01 -7.27 -8.83
C ILE A 47 -13.45 -6.00 -9.56
N ILE A 48 -12.79 -4.87 -9.29
CA ILE A 48 -13.16 -3.57 -9.87
C ILE A 48 -12.88 -3.54 -11.38
N GLY A 49 -11.77 -4.13 -11.84
CA GLY A 49 -11.42 -4.20 -13.26
C GLY A 49 -12.36 -5.10 -14.04
N GLY A 50 -12.66 -6.30 -13.52
CA GLY A 50 -13.58 -7.24 -14.17
C GLY A 50 -15.01 -6.72 -14.25
N SER A 51 -15.53 -6.23 -13.12
CA SER A 51 -16.86 -5.60 -13.10
C SER A 51 -16.92 -4.33 -13.95
N GLY A 52 -15.86 -3.51 -13.95
CA GLY A 52 -15.77 -2.28 -14.73
C GLY A 52 -15.72 -2.54 -16.23
N LEU A 53 -14.92 -3.52 -16.68
CA LEU A 53 -14.88 -3.94 -18.08
C LEU A 53 -16.25 -4.45 -18.56
N MET A 54 -16.96 -5.19 -17.71
CA MET A 54 -18.32 -5.64 -18.02
C MET A 54 -19.28 -4.47 -18.21
N LEU A 55 -19.23 -3.48 -17.31
CA LEU A 55 -20.07 -2.29 -17.37
C LEU A 55 -19.68 -1.34 -18.51
N TRP A 56 -18.41 -1.33 -18.92
CA TRP A 56 -17.92 -0.50 -20.03
C TRP A 56 -18.29 -1.12 -21.39
N PHE A 57 -18.25 -2.45 -21.53
CA PHE A 57 -18.57 -3.14 -22.79
C PHE A 57 -19.84 -4.01 -22.70
N PRO A 58 -21.00 -3.43 -22.36
CA PRO A 58 -22.17 -4.22 -21.98
C PRO A 58 -22.73 -5.07 -23.13
N THR A 59 -22.60 -4.62 -24.38
CA THR A 59 -23.04 -5.39 -25.55
C THR A 59 -22.27 -6.70 -25.69
N VAL A 60 -20.94 -6.65 -25.55
CA VAL A 60 -20.07 -7.83 -25.62
C VAL A 60 -20.40 -8.82 -24.50
N PHE A 61 -20.54 -8.33 -23.26
CA PHE A 61 -20.80 -9.21 -22.13
C PHE A 61 -22.24 -9.74 -22.11
N SER A 62 -23.21 -9.03 -22.69
CA SER A 62 -24.61 -9.49 -22.75
C SER A 62 -24.81 -10.73 -23.62
N GLU A 63 -23.84 -11.07 -24.48
CA GLU A 63 -23.84 -12.31 -25.26
C GLU A 63 -23.48 -13.54 -24.41
N VAL A 64 -22.81 -13.35 -23.28
CA VAL A 64 -22.27 -14.45 -22.44
C VAL A 64 -22.88 -14.53 -21.04
N VAL A 65 -23.40 -13.43 -20.49
CA VAL A 65 -24.04 -13.40 -19.16
C VAL A 65 -25.46 -12.84 -19.20
N PRO A 66 -26.37 -13.30 -18.32
CA PRO A 66 -27.73 -12.78 -18.26
C PRO A 66 -27.78 -11.34 -17.72
N GLY A 67 -28.83 -10.61 -18.08
CA GLY A 67 -28.99 -9.19 -17.74
C GLY A 67 -28.89 -8.85 -16.25
N TRP A 68 -29.34 -9.74 -15.35
CA TRP A 68 -29.23 -9.50 -13.89
C TRP A 68 -27.79 -9.47 -13.40
N PHE A 69 -26.85 -10.05 -14.14
CA PHE A 69 -25.43 -10.06 -13.78
C PHE A 69 -24.82 -8.65 -13.83
N PHE A 70 -25.36 -7.75 -14.68
CA PHE A 70 -24.96 -6.35 -14.72
C PHE A 70 -25.35 -5.58 -13.44
N ASN A 71 -26.46 -5.95 -12.81
CA ASN A 71 -26.84 -5.37 -11.51
C ASN A 71 -25.82 -5.77 -10.44
N ILE A 72 -25.38 -7.04 -10.45
CA ILE A 72 -24.32 -7.50 -9.54
C ILE A 72 -23.01 -6.78 -9.83
N ALA A 73 -22.60 -6.70 -11.10
CA ALA A 73 -21.39 -6.00 -11.50
C ALA A 73 -21.42 -4.53 -11.02
N THR A 74 -22.57 -3.86 -11.12
CA THR A 74 -22.74 -2.48 -10.64
C THR A 74 -22.52 -2.37 -9.14
N VAL A 75 -23.17 -3.23 -8.34
CA VAL A 75 -22.99 -3.23 -6.88
C VAL A 75 -21.55 -3.57 -6.50
N VAL A 76 -21.01 -4.66 -7.05
CA VAL A 76 -19.65 -5.11 -6.75
C VAL A 76 -18.61 -4.04 -7.13
N HIS A 77 -18.77 -3.40 -8.30
CA HIS A 77 -17.88 -2.32 -8.72
C HIS A 77 -17.95 -1.13 -7.78
N GLY A 78 -19.18 -0.71 -7.42
CA GLY A 78 -19.40 0.43 -6.52
C GLY A 78 -18.83 0.22 -5.13
N GLU A 79 -19.09 -0.94 -4.53
CA GLU A 79 -18.58 -1.29 -3.18
C GLU A 79 -17.05 -1.42 -3.18
N GLU A 80 -16.46 -2.07 -4.19
CA GLU A 80 -15.00 -2.19 -4.30
C GLU A 80 -14.35 -0.82 -4.55
N ALA A 81 -14.96 0.05 -5.34
CA ALA A 81 -14.47 1.42 -5.54
C ALA A 81 -14.45 2.21 -4.23
N LEU A 82 -15.52 2.11 -3.43
CA LEU A 82 -15.59 2.77 -2.13
C LEU A 82 -14.53 2.21 -1.16
N LEU A 83 -14.40 0.88 -1.08
CA LEU A 83 -13.40 0.21 -0.25
C LEU A 83 -11.97 0.61 -0.68
N ALA A 84 -11.68 0.59 -1.98
CA ALA A 84 -10.37 0.95 -2.52
C ALA A 84 -10.00 2.41 -2.21
N VAL A 85 -10.92 3.36 -2.44
CA VAL A 85 -10.70 4.77 -2.08
C VAL A 85 -10.49 4.92 -0.57
N GLY A 86 -11.36 4.31 0.25
CA GLY A 86 -11.23 4.35 1.70
C GLY A 86 -9.86 3.82 2.17
N PHE A 87 -9.45 2.66 1.66
CA PHE A 87 -8.17 2.05 2.02
C PHE A 87 -6.97 2.88 1.58
N ILE A 88 -6.97 3.37 0.33
CA ILE A 88 -5.86 4.17 -0.21
C ILE A 88 -5.67 5.44 0.62
N PHE A 89 -6.74 6.16 0.94
CA PHE A 89 -6.59 7.45 1.61
C PHE A 89 -6.45 7.38 3.13
N THR A 90 -6.88 6.28 3.76
CA THR A 90 -6.71 6.09 5.21
C THR A 90 -5.43 5.35 5.56
N ILE A 91 -5.14 4.23 4.90
CA ILE A 91 -4.02 3.35 5.26
C ILE A 91 -2.80 3.69 4.40
N HIS A 92 -2.94 3.65 3.08
CA HIS A 92 -1.80 3.81 2.18
C HIS A 92 -1.22 5.23 2.26
N PHE A 93 -2.05 6.27 2.17
CA PHE A 93 -1.60 7.67 2.25
C PHE A 93 -0.99 7.99 3.60
N PHE A 94 -1.57 7.47 4.69
CA PHE A 94 -0.99 7.67 6.02
C PHE A 94 0.41 7.07 6.10
N ASN A 95 0.58 5.80 5.72
CA ASN A 95 1.86 5.12 5.75
C ASN A 95 2.88 5.72 4.77
N GLY A 96 2.45 6.13 3.58
CA GLY A 96 3.31 6.64 2.53
C GLY A 96 3.71 8.11 2.71
N HIS A 97 2.86 8.92 3.34
CA HIS A 97 3.00 10.40 3.33
C HIS A 97 2.94 11.07 4.70
N LEU A 98 2.22 10.51 5.67
CA LEU A 98 1.90 11.21 6.92
C LEU A 98 2.64 10.69 8.16
N ARG A 99 3.35 9.56 8.06
CA ARG A 99 4.26 9.12 9.13
C ARG A 99 5.36 10.17 9.35
N PRO A 100 5.62 10.62 10.59
CA PRO A 100 6.63 11.65 10.86
C PRO A 100 8.00 11.37 10.24
N GLU A 101 8.42 10.11 10.22
CA GLU A 101 9.71 9.66 9.70
C GLU A 101 9.78 9.71 8.17
N LYS A 102 8.61 9.69 7.51
CA LYS A 102 8.47 9.64 6.06
C LYS A 102 7.88 10.92 5.48
N PHE A 103 7.44 11.87 6.29
CA PHE A 103 6.80 13.08 5.78
C PHE A 103 7.76 13.92 4.91
N PRO A 104 7.33 14.44 3.74
CA PRO A 104 5.99 14.35 3.15
C PRO A 104 5.77 13.07 2.31
N MET A 105 6.81 12.27 2.10
CA MET A 105 6.74 11.00 1.37
C MET A 105 7.93 10.08 1.62
N ASP A 106 7.68 8.78 1.68
CA ASP A 106 8.72 7.76 1.54
C ASP A 106 9.27 7.71 0.10
N LEU A 107 10.52 8.16 -0.09
CA LEU A 107 11.18 8.21 -1.39
C LEU A 107 11.77 6.88 -1.84
N VAL A 108 11.66 5.80 -1.06
CA VAL A 108 12.19 4.47 -1.43
C VAL A 108 11.58 3.99 -2.75
N ILE A 109 10.30 4.29 -3.02
CA ILE A 109 9.63 3.89 -4.28
C ILE A 109 10.27 4.53 -5.53
N PHE A 110 10.86 5.72 -5.40
CA PHE A 110 11.47 6.45 -6.52
C PHE A 110 12.98 6.24 -6.59
N THR A 111 13.63 6.09 -5.44
CA THR A 111 15.10 6.08 -5.34
C THR A 111 15.68 4.69 -5.15
N GLY A 112 14.89 3.75 -4.63
CA GLY A 112 15.37 2.42 -4.22
C GLY A 112 16.41 2.46 -3.10
N ARG A 113 16.54 3.57 -2.38
CA ARG A 113 17.52 3.73 -1.28
C ARG A 113 16.82 3.90 0.05
N ILE A 114 17.30 3.19 1.04
CA ILE A 114 16.91 3.30 2.45
C ILE A 114 18.16 3.65 3.28
N PRO A 115 18.12 4.62 4.20
CA PRO A 115 19.21 4.85 5.14
C PRO A 115 19.47 3.63 6.03
N GLU A 116 20.72 3.34 6.39
CA GLU A 116 21.05 2.15 7.20
C GLU A 116 20.34 2.15 8.56
N HIS A 117 20.26 3.30 9.24
CA HIS A 117 19.57 3.41 10.53
C HIS A 117 18.09 3.05 10.41
N GLU A 118 17.45 3.46 9.32
CA GLU A 118 16.05 3.15 9.04
C GLU A 118 15.86 1.67 8.70
N LEU A 119 16.77 1.08 7.93
CA LEU A 119 16.78 -0.37 7.67
C LEU A 119 16.86 -1.17 8.98
N LYS A 120 17.72 -0.74 9.90
CA LYS A 120 17.90 -1.38 11.22
C LYS A 120 16.64 -1.28 12.09
N GLU A 121 15.98 -0.13 12.08
CA GLU A 121 14.79 0.13 12.91
C GLU A 121 13.50 -0.49 12.33
N GLU A 122 13.28 -0.35 11.02
CA GLU A 122 12.05 -0.82 10.38
C GLU A 122 12.12 -2.30 9.96
N ARG A 123 13.31 -2.80 9.60
CA ARG A 123 13.54 -4.15 9.04
C ARG A 123 14.58 -4.93 9.84
N THR A 124 14.50 -4.88 11.16
CA THR A 124 15.51 -5.44 12.06
C THR A 124 15.93 -6.87 11.73
N LYS A 125 14.99 -7.78 11.42
CA LYS A 125 15.37 -9.18 11.10
C LYS A 125 16.13 -9.29 9.77
N GLU A 126 15.87 -8.41 8.80
CA GLU A 126 16.63 -8.34 7.55
C GLU A 126 18.03 -7.77 7.81
N TYR A 127 18.12 -6.68 8.56
CA TYR A 127 19.38 -6.06 8.95
C TYR A 127 20.30 -7.06 9.68
N ASP A 128 19.78 -7.73 10.71
CA ASP A 128 20.56 -8.69 11.51
C ASP A 128 21.09 -9.85 10.66
N ARG A 129 20.28 -10.33 9.70
CA ARG A 129 20.69 -11.37 8.75
C ARG A 129 21.80 -10.88 7.83
N LEU A 130 21.67 -9.67 7.28
CA LEU A 130 22.68 -9.05 6.42
C LEU A 130 24.01 -8.81 7.15
N VAL A 131 23.97 -8.37 8.41
CA VAL A 131 25.17 -8.22 9.25
C VAL A 131 25.84 -9.57 9.45
N LYS A 132 25.06 -10.58 9.85
CA LYS A 132 25.58 -11.93 10.14
C LYS A 132 26.22 -12.58 8.91
N GLU A 133 25.65 -12.36 7.73
CA GLU A 133 26.12 -12.92 6.46
C GLU A 133 27.21 -12.08 5.78
N GLY A 134 27.56 -10.91 6.35
CA GLY A 134 28.50 -9.96 5.73
C GLY A 134 27.96 -9.30 4.46
N GLY A 135 26.66 -9.32 4.25
CA GLY A 135 25.98 -8.85 3.04
C GLY A 135 25.75 -7.33 2.98
N LEU A 136 25.91 -6.59 4.09
CA LEU A 136 25.66 -5.14 4.12
C LEU A 136 26.53 -4.38 3.10
N ALA A 137 27.84 -4.65 3.07
CA ALA A 137 28.76 -3.99 2.15
C ALA A 137 28.43 -4.26 0.68
N ALA A 138 27.80 -5.41 0.38
CA ALA A 138 27.42 -5.78 -0.98
C ALA A 138 26.18 -5.02 -1.49
N ILE A 139 25.32 -4.53 -0.58
CA ILE A 139 24.12 -3.76 -0.92
C ILE A 139 24.26 -2.26 -0.64
N GLU A 140 25.39 -1.85 -0.04
CA GLU A 140 25.70 -0.47 0.23
C GLU A 140 25.73 0.33 -1.06
N ALA A 141 25.15 1.52 -1.02
CA ALA A 141 25.07 2.36 -2.18
C ALA A 141 25.14 3.84 -1.84
N THR A 142 25.51 4.64 -2.83
CA THR A 142 25.54 6.08 -2.66
C THR A 142 24.13 6.63 -2.41
N PRO A 143 24.02 7.71 -1.61
CA PRO A 143 22.75 8.39 -1.39
C PRO A 143 22.06 8.77 -2.71
N PRO A 144 20.71 8.84 -2.74
CA PRO A 144 20.00 9.27 -3.93
C PRO A 144 20.47 10.64 -4.42
N SER A 145 20.60 10.78 -5.74
CA SER A 145 20.92 12.06 -6.34
C SER A 145 19.83 13.08 -6.05
N THR A 146 20.20 14.35 -5.92
CA THR A 146 19.26 15.46 -5.70
C THR A 146 18.14 15.50 -6.76
N PRO A 147 18.41 15.31 -8.07
CA PRO A 147 17.34 15.22 -9.07
C PRO A 147 16.35 14.07 -8.84
N ALA A 148 16.81 12.90 -8.40
CA ALA A 148 15.92 11.76 -8.13
C ALA A 148 14.97 12.04 -6.94
N LYS A 149 15.47 12.75 -5.92
CA LYS A 149 14.63 13.18 -4.78
C LYS A 149 13.57 14.19 -5.21
N TYR A 150 13.96 15.20 -5.99
CA TYR A 150 13.00 16.19 -6.51
C TYR A 150 11.97 15.55 -7.43
N PHE A 151 12.37 14.62 -8.30
CA PHE A 151 11.45 13.86 -9.12
C PHE A 151 10.40 13.14 -8.27
N GLY A 152 10.83 12.40 -7.24
CA GLY A 152 9.92 11.69 -6.35
C GLY A 152 8.96 12.63 -5.61
N TRP A 153 9.45 13.76 -5.09
CA TRP A 153 8.60 14.75 -4.43
C TRP A 153 7.60 15.42 -5.38
N ILE A 154 8.00 15.74 -6.61
CA ILE A 154 7.09 16.36 -7.59
C ILE A 154 6.02 15.38 -8.00
N VAL A 155 6.40 14.18 -8.42
CA VAL A 155 5.46 13.16 -8.91
C VAL A 155 4.52 12.74 -7.79
N GLY A 156 5.08 12.33 -6.66
CA GLY A 156 4.28 11.87 -5.55
C GLY A 156 3.48 13.00 -4.90
N GLY A 157 4.07 14.19 -4.72
CA GLY A 157 3.37 15.35 -4.17
C GLY A 157 2.19 15.76 -5.04
N SER A 158 2.36 15.73 -6.37
CA SER A 158 1.28 15.97 -7.32
C SER A 158 0.17 14.92 -7.21
N ALA A 159 0.52 13.64 -7.09
CA ALA A 159 -0.46 12.56 -6.88
C ALA A 159 -1.25 12.75 -5.57
N VAL A 160 -0.58 13.12 -4.47
CA VAL A 160 -1.22 13.38 -3.17
C VAL A 160 -2.16 14.58 -3.27
N VAL A 161 -1.72 15.67 -3.88
CA VAL A 161 -2.55 16.88 -4.06
C VAL A 161 -3.78 16.57 -4.91
N LEU A 162 -3.60 15.96 -6.08
CA LEU A 162 -4.70 15.62 -6.97
C LEU A 162 -5.68 14.65 -6.30
N GLY A 163 -5.17 13.61 -5.64
CA GLY A 163 -6.02 12.66 -4.91
C GLY A 163 -6.83 13.32 -3.79
N THR A 164 -6.19 14.19 -3.01
CA THR A 164 -6.87 14.92 -1.93
C THR A 164 -7.94 15.87 -2.49
N LEU A 165 -7.65 16.57 -3.58
CA LEU A 165 -8.63 17.43 -4.27
C LEU A 165 -9.82 16.61 -4.79
N THR A 166 -9.59 15.43 -5.35
CA THR A 166 -10.66 14.52 -5.80
C THR A 166 -11.55 14.12 -4.63
N ILE A 167 -10.99 13.78 -3.47
CA ILE A 167 -11.81 13.50 -2.27
C ILE A 167 -12.64 14.70 -1.86
N VAL A 168 -12.03 15.89 -1.81
CA VAL A 168 -12.74 17.11 -1.45
C VAL A 168 -13.92 17.34 -2.39
N PHE A 169 -13.75 17.13 -3.69
CA PHE A 169 -14.84 17.26 -4.66
C PHE A 169 -15.90 16.17 -4.51
N ILE A 170 -15.53 14.92 -4.21
CA ILE A 170 -16.49 13.85 -3.92
C ILE A 170 -17.34 14.24 -2.71
N VAL A 171 -16.72 14.64 -1.60
CA VAL A 171 -17.42 15.04 -0.38
C VAL A 171 -18.32 16.26 -0.63
N TYR A 172 -17.81 17.27 -1.34
CA TYR A 172 -18.59 18.43 -1.75
C TYR A 172 -19.83 18.04 -2.54
N SER A 173 -19.69 17.15 -3.53
CA SER A 173 -20.80 16.69 -4.39
C SER A 173 -21.85 15.84 -3.69
N VAL A 174 -21.51 15.25 -2.53
CA VAL A 174 -22.45 14.44 -1.74
C VAL A 174 -23.22 15.31 -0.74
N ILE A 175 -22.63 16.41 -0.27
CA ILE A 175 -23.20 17.27 0.78
C ILE A 175 -24.09 18.38 0.19
N LEU A 176 -23.76 18.89 -1.01
CA LEU A 176 -24.45 20.00 -1.68
C LEU A 176 -25.17 19.53 -2.94
#